data_AF-A0A1J5FEH7-F1
#
_entry.id   AF-A0A1J5FEH7-F1
#
_cell.length_a   1.000
_cell.length_b   1.000
_cell.length_c   1.000
_cell.angle_alpha   90.00
_cell.angle_beta   90.00
_cell.angle_gamma   90.00
#
_symmetry.space_group_name_H-M   'P 1'
#
loop_
_entity.id
_entity.type
_entity.pdbx_description
1 polymer ?
#
loop_
_entity_poly.entity_id
_entity_poly.type
_entity_poly.pdbx_seq_one_letter_code
_entity_poly.pdbx_strand_id
1 'polypeptide(L)'
;MAMEQIIFTDLDGTLLNHYDYSFEEAKEAIEYIKISKSQSYLEIRIFFKHIKKQFPLKGFGDMSVENVRELTGLSEESAKHSMRRNFTEPFIFEGVVDLKLLKDEAEKEGLEIVKGGRFYHVISQGQGKAKAMMHLTHLYEEYFEKKFTTIALDDSENDFSMLQAADVGVLIPWPNGEFADINTENIIKATYPGSKGCNKALLEILDAS
;
A
#
# COMPACT_ATOMS: atom_id res chain seq x y z
N MET A 1 7.37 10.31 -23.78
CA MET A 1 7.09 10.89 -22.45
C MET A 1 7.34 9.78 -21.47
N ALA A 2 8.20 9.98 -20.46
CA ALA A 2 8.41 8.98 -19.43
C ALA A 2 7.05 8.65 -18.78
N MET A 3 6.67 7.37 -18.73
CA MET A 3 5.48 6.96 -18.00
C MET A 3 5.73 7.21 -16.51
N GLU A 4 4.72 7.75 -15.81
CA GLU A 4 4.81 7.91 -14.36
C GLU A 4 4.83 6.54 -13.69
N GLN A 5 5.55 6.45 -12.58
CA GLN A 5 5.88 5.16 -11.95
C GLN A 5 5.25 5.05 -10.56
N ILE A 6 4.88 3.83 -10.17
CA ILE A 6 4.50 3.48 -8.80
C ILE A 6 5.48 2.40 -8.33
N ILE A 7 6.11 2.66 -7.18
CA ILE A 7 7.15 1.79 -6.62
C ILE A 7 6.57 1.06 -5.41
N PHE A 8 6.69 -0.25 -5.43
CA PHE A 8 6.31 -1.18 -4.39
C PHE A 8 7.57 -1.86 -3.87
N THR A 9 7.68 -1.98 -2.55
CA THR A 9 8.85 -2.59 -1.92
C THR A 9 8.40 -3.39 -0.72
N ASP A 10 9.01 -4.55 -0.52
CA ASP A 10 9.00 -5.15 0.81
C ASP A 10 9.82 -4.30 1.78
N LEU A 11 9.54 -4.45 3.07
CA LEU A 11 10.26 -3.70 4.10
C LEU A 11 11.50 -4.47 4.54
N ASP A 12 11.31 -5.58 5.24
CA ASP A 12 12.40 -6.31 5.88
C ASP A 12 13.27 -6.99 4.81
N GLY A 13 14.59 -6.81 4.90
CA GLY A 13 15.53 -7.39 3.93
C GLY A 13 15.52 -6.78 2.53
N THR A 14 14.59 -5.86 2.27
CA THR A 14 14.49 -5.12 1.01
C THR A 14 14.71 -3.63 1.25
N LEU A 15 13.70 -2.84 1.62
CA LEU A 15 13.87 -1.40 1.88
C LEU A 15 14.65 -1.14 3.18
N LEU A 16 14.53 -2.03 4.16
CA LEU A 16 15.22 -1.99 5.44
C LEU A 16 16.39 -2.98 5.41
N ASN A 17 17.55 -2.52 5.87
CA ASN A 17 18.74 -3.36 5.96
C ASN A 17 18.50 -4.54 6.93
N HIS A 18 18.99 -5.73 6.57
CA HIS A 18 18.78 -6.97 7.32
C HIS A 18 19.33 -6.95 8.76
N TYR A 19 20.29 -6.08 9.08
CA TYR A 19 20.99 -6.09 10.37
C TYR A 19 20.43 -5.05 11.35
N ASP A 20 20.20 -3.84 10.87
CA ASP A 20 19.82 -2.69 11.70
C ASP A 20 18.44 -2.11 11.37
N TYR A 21 17.74 -2.69 10.39
CA TYR A 21 16.44 -2.24 9.90
C TYR A 21 16.45 -0.77 9.45
N SER A 22 17.61 -0.24 9.09
CA SER A 22 17.79 1.12 8.60
C SER A 22 17.51 1.23 7.11
N PHE A 23 16.83 2.32 6.73
CA PHE A 23 16.65 2.72 5.33
C PHE A 23 17.68 3.78 4.89
N GLU A 24 18.64 4.16 5.73
CA GLU A 24 19.54 5.30 5.45
C GLU A 24 20.32 5.11 4.13
N GLU A 25 20.70 3.88 3.80
CA GLU A 25 21.37 3.58 2.53
C GLU A 25 20.46 3.71 1.30
N ALA A 26 19.13 3.73 1.49
CA ALA A 26 18.12 3.97 0.46
C ALA A 26 17.67 5.43 0.37
N LYS A 27 18.18 6.31 1.23
CA LYS A 27 17.66 7.67 1.39
C LYS A 27 17.67 8.49 0.11
N GLU A 28 18.68 8.35 -0.73
CA GLU A 28 18.79 9.09 -1.98
C GLU A 28 17.61 8.74 -2.92
N ALA A 29 17.41 7.46 -3.25
CA ALA A 29 16.27 7.03 -4.05
C ALA A 29 14.94 7.43 -3.38
N ILE A 30 14.85 7.28 -2.07
CA ILE A 30 13.68 7.69 -1.28
C ILE A 30 13.38 9.20 -1.43
N GLU A 31 14.39 10.07 -1.47
CA GLU A 31 14.20 11.52 -1.65
C GLU A 31 13.68 11.87 -3.06
N TYR A 32 14.03 11.06 -4.07
CA TYR A 32 13.49 11.18 -5.43
C TYR A 32 12.04 10.70 -5.56
N ILE A 33 11.59 9.84 -4.63
CA ILE A 33 10.28 9.19 -4.69
C ILE A 33 9.34 9.82 -3.66
N LYS A 34 8.09 10.09 -4.04
CA LYS A 34 7.06 10.39 -3.04
C LYS A 34 6.67 9.12 -2.31
N ILE A 35 7.33 8.85 -1.18
CA ILE A 35 6.99 7.69 -0.36
C ILE A 35 5.65 7.91 0.36
N SER A 36 4.69 7.05 0.03
CA SER A 36 3.62 6.72 0.97
C SER A 36 4.14 5.58 1.84
N LYS A 37 4.49 5.86 3.11
CA LYS A 37 4.88 4.79 4.04
C LYS A 37 3.68 3.87 4.24
N SER A 38 3.85 2.63 3.81
CA SER A 38 3.06 1.43 4.11
C SER A 38 1.55 1.53 3.83
N GLN A 39 1.08 0.59 3.01
CA GLN A 39 -0.28 0.02 2.97
C GLN A 39 -1.26 0.59 4.01
N SER A 40 -2.38 1.13 3.51
CA SER A 40 -3.72 1.07 4.12
C SER A 40 -4.52 2.36 3.99
N TYR A 41 -4.06 3.57 4.36
CA TYR A 41 -5.03 4.68 4.44
C TYR A 41 -5.51 5.12 3.06
N LEU A 42 -4.61 5.33 2.10
CA LEU A 42 -5.02 5.78 0.77
C LEU A 42 -5.81 4.70 0.02
N GLU A 43 -5.39 3.42 0.13
CA GLU A 43 -6.11 2.28 -0.46
C GLU A 43 -7.51 2.17 0.13
N ILE A 44 -7.61 2.19 1.47
CA ILE A 44 -8.87 2.18 2.18
C ILE A 44 -9.69 3.41 1.78
N ARG A 45 -9.11 4.59 1.64
CA ARG A 45 -9.85 5.80 1.26
C ARG A 45 -10.34 5.75 -0.17
N ILE A 46 -9.57 5.22 -1.11
CA ILE A 46 -10.03 5.08 -2.49
C ILE A 46 -11.13 4.02 -2.56
N PHE A 47 -10.94 2.84 -1.95
CA PHE A 47 -12.00 1.85 -1.81
C PHE A 47 -13.25 2.45 -1.16
N PHE A 48 -13.08 3.18 -0.06
CA PHE A 48 -14.17 3.81 0.66
C PHE A 48 -14.92 4.82 -0.23
N LYS A 49 -14.20 5.60 -1.03
CA LYS A 49 -14.78 6.53 -2.01
C LYS A 49 -15.53 5.81 -3.13
N HIS A 50 -15.01 4.66 -3.58
CA HIS A 50 -15.64 3.82 -4.60
C HIS A 50 -16.92 3.18 -4.07
N ILE A 51 -16.85 2.49 -2.94
CA ILE A 51 -17.97 1.74 -2.34
C ILE A 51 -19.08 2.68 -1.85
N LYS A 52 -18.75 3.90 -1.44
CA LYS A 52 -19.72 4.94 -1.09
C LYS A 52 -20.63 5.38 -2.26
N LYS A 53 -20.24 5.10 -3.51
CA LYS A 53 -21.15 5.30 -4.67
C LYS A 53 -22.34 4.33 -4.65
N GLN A 54 -22.18 3.18 -4.00
CA GLN A 54 -23.14 2.09 -3.96
C GLN A 54 -23.83 1.96 -2.59
N PHE A 55 -23.17 2.40 -1.52
CA PHE A 55 -23.65 2.28 -0.14
C PHE A 55 -23.63 3.64 0.59
N PRO A 56 -24.66 3.96 1.40
CA PRO A 56 -24.72 5.19 2.19
C PRO A 56 -23.78 5.12 3.40
N LEU A 57 -22.48 5.29 3.15
CA LEU A 57 -21.43 5.23 4.17
C LEU A 57 -20.82 6.60 4.42
N LYS A 58 -20.39 6.84 5.67
CA LYS A 58 -19.59 8.02 6.01
C LYS A 58 -18.42 7.66 6.91
N GLY A 59 -17.24 7.88 6.37
CA GLY A 59 -15.97 7.63 7.03
C GLY A 59 -15.51 8.87 7.79
N PHE A 60 -14.64 8.68 8.78
CA PHE A 60 -14.03 9.77 9.53
C PHE A 60 -13.25 10.73 8.62
N GLY A 61 -12.65 10.21 7.56
CA GLY A 61 -11.97 11.00 6.56
C GLY A 61 -12.89 11.87 5.69
N ASP A 62 -14.21 11.70 5.79
CA ASP A 62 -15.24 12.54 5.17
C ASP A 62 -15.93 13.48 6.17
N MET A 63 -15.54 13.44 7.45
CA MET A 63 -16.17 14.22 8.52
C MET A 63 -15.30 15.41 8.92
N SER A 64 -15.93 16.46 9.45
CA SER A 64 -15.20 17.48 10.18
C SER A 64 -14.82 16.97 11.58
N VAL A 65 -13.85 17.64 12.22
CA VAL A 65 -13.45 17.30 13.60
C VAL A 65 -14.66 17.42 14.54
N GLU A 66 -15.53 18.40 14.34
CA GLU A 66 -16.75 18.62 15.13
C GLU A 66 -17.71 17.43 15.03
N ASN A 67 -17.96 16.93 13.81
CA ASN A 67 -18.80 15.76 13.61
C ASN A 67 -18.21 14.51 14.30
N VAL A 68 -16.89 14.31 14.21
CA VAL A 68 -16.23 13.19 14.91
C VAL A 68 -16.35 13.35 16.42
N ARG A 69 -16.19 14.56 16.96
CA ARG A 69 -16.38 14.82 18.41
C ARG A 69 -17.80 14.55 18.86
N GLU A 70 -18.81 14.98 18.11
CA GLU A 70 -20.22 14.74 18.42
C GLU A 70 -20.54 13.24 18.46
N LEU A 71 -20.06 12.48 17.47
CA LEU A 71 -20.28 11.04 17.39
C LEU A 71 -19.52 10.26 18.47
N THR A 72 -18.30 10.68 18.80
CA THR A 72 -17.40 9.90 19.67
C THR A 72 -17.44 10.33 21.13
N GLY A 73 -17.76 11.60 21.42
CA GLY A 73 -17.57 12.25 22.72
C GLY A 73 -16.14 12.68 23.00
N LEU A 74 -15.24 12.62 22.02
CA LEU A 74 -13.82 12.95 22.19
C LEU A 74 -13.57 14.46 22.30
N SER A 75 -12.44 14.80 22.92
CA SER A 75 -11.87 16.15 22.82
C SER A 75 -11.45 16.44 21.37
N GLU A 76 -11.25 17.71 21.03
CA GLU A 76 -10.82 18.11 19.69
C GLU A 76 -9.48 17.49 19.28
N GLU A 77 -8.50 17.50 20.18
CA GLU A 77 -7.18 16.93 19.92
C GLU A 77 -7.25 15.40 19.75
N SER A 78 -8.02 14.70 20.58
CA SER A 78 -8.23 13.26 20.42
C SER A 78 -9.03 12.93 19.16
N ALA A 79 -9.98 13.77 18.75
CA ALA A 79 -10.72 13.61 17.49
C ALA A 79 -9.79 13.78 16.28
N LYS A 80 -8.98 14.86 16.23
CA LYS A 80 -7.94 15.06 15.21
C LYS A 80 -6.98 13.86 15.14
N HIS A 81 -6.56 13.33 16.28
CA HIS A 81 -5.70 12.15 16.31
C HIS A 81 -6.43 10.90 15.80
N SER A 82 -7.69 10.70 16.16
CA SER A 82 -8.50 9.58 15.67
C SER A 82 -8.77 9.62 14.15
N MET A 83 -8.71 10.80 13.54
CA MET A 83 -8.81 11.01 12.10
C MET A 83 -7.47 10.81 11.38
N ARG A 84 -6.33 10.91 12.09
CA ARG A 84 -4.98 10.61 11.59
C ARG A 84 -4.67 9.13 11.83
N ARG A 85 -5.27 8.24 11.04
CA ARG A 85 -5.05 6.79 11.19
C ARG A 85 -4.31 6.22 10.00
N ASN A 86 -3.21 5.54 10.31
CA ASN A 86 -2.32 4.98 9.31
C ASN A 86 -2.73 3.58 8.83
N PHE A 87 -3.84 2.96 9.33
CA PHE A 87 -4.19 1.53 9.11
C PHE A 87 -5.69 1.14 9.10
N THR A 88 -6.62 2.08 9.24
CA THR A 88 -8.06 1.78 9.21
C THR A 88 -8.88 3.04 8.95
N GLU A 89 -10.02 2.90 8.27
CA GLU A 89 -11.04 3.95 8.16
C GLU A 89 -12.26 3.57 9.00
N PRO A 90 -12.50 4.27 10.13
CA PRO A 90 -13.74 4.13 10.88
C PRO A 90 -14.89 4.77 10.12
N PHE A 91 -16.03 4.10 10.06
CA PHE A 91 -17.20 4.60 9.38
C PHE A 91 -18.52 4.22 10.05
N ILE A 92 -19.56 4.94 9.67
CA ILE A 92 -20.95 4.72 10.03
C ILE A 92 -21.82 4.54 8.79
N PHE A 93 -23.01 3.99 8.98
CA PHE A 93 -24.06 3.95 7.97
C PHE A 93 -24.95 5.18 8.09
N GLU A 94 -25.21 5.87 6.99
CA GLU A 94 -26.19 6.97 6.90
C GLU A 94 -27.59 6.47 6.44
N GLY A 95 -27.77 5.16 6.27
CA GLY A 95 -29.01 4.54 5.84
C GLY A 95 -29.05 3.03 6.04
N VAL A 96 -30.02 2.36 5.42
CA VAL A 96 -30.10 0.90 5.40
C VAL A 96 -29.02 0.34 4.47
N VAL A 97 -28.23 -0.60 4.98
CA VAL A 97 -27.11 -1.23 4.27
C VAL A 97 -27.26 -2.73 4.35
N ASP A 98 -27.14 -3.41 3.21
CA ASP A 98 -26.90 -4.86 3.18
C ASP A 98 -25.44 -5.12 3.54
N LEU A 99 -25.22 -5.44 4.82
CA LEU A 99 -23.88 -5.67 5.36
C LEU A 99 -23.21 -6.88 4.70
N LYS A 100 -23.98 -7.88 4.24
CA LYS A 100 -23.40 -9.06 3.61
C LYS A 100 -22.84 -8.68 2.25
N LEU A 101 -23.63 -8.00 1.41
CA LEU A 101 -23.17 -7.52 0.11
C LEU A 101 -21.97 -6.59 0.25
N LEU A 102 -21.99 -5.67 1.22
CA LEU A 102 -20.87 -4.77 1.48
C LEU A 102 -19.58 -5.52 1.87
N LYS A 103 -19.67 -6.58 2.67
CA LYS A 103 -18.53 -7.44 2.99
C LYS A 103 -18.04 -8.22 1.78
N ASP A 104 -18.94 -8.78 0.99
CA ASP A 104 -18.60 -9.52 -0.23
C ASP A 104 -17.85 -8.60 -1.23
N GLU A 105 -18.26 -7.33 -1.37
CA GLU A 105 -17.52 -6.34 -2.18
C GLU A 105 -16.15 -5.99 -1.59
N ALA A 106 -16.04 -5.83 -0.27
CA ALA A 106 -14.74 -5.59 0.38
C ALA A 106 -13.76 -6.76 0.17
N GLU A 107 -14.23 -8.01 0.30
CA GLU A 107 -13.40 -9.21 0.16
C GLU A 107 -12.85 -9.37 -1.27
N LYS A 108 -13.65 -9.03 -2.30
CA LYS A 108 -13.18 -9.01 -3.70
C LYS A 108 -11.96 -8.12 -3.87
N GLU A 109 -11.96 -6.97 -3.20
CA GLU A 109 -10.92 -5.94 -3.23
C GLU A 109 -9.78 -6.17 -2.23
N GLY A 110 -9.77 -7.29 -1.51
CA GLY A 110 -8.71 -7.54 -0.53
C GLY A 110 -8.83 -6.79 0.77
N LEU A 111 -10.05 -6.42 1.13
CA LEU A 111 -10.34 -5.69 2.34
C LEU A 111 -11.31 -6.48 3.22
N GLU A 112 -11.23 -6.25 4.52
CA GLU A 112 -12.14 -6.80 5.51
C GLU A 112 -12.92 -5.66 6.17
N ILE A 113 -14.21 -5.89 6.40
CA ILE A 113 -15.03 -5.00 7.21
C ILE A 113 -15.29 -5.64 8.57
N VAL A 114 -14.68 -5.04 9.59
CA VAL A 114 -14.77 -5.48 10.98
C VAL A 114 -15.57 -4.47 11.81
N LYS A 115 -16.27 -4.95 12.84
CA LYS A 115 -17.04 -4.09 13.75
C LYS A 115 -16.26 -3.89 15.05
N GLY A 116 -15.93 -2.63 15.34
CA GLY A 116 -15.23 -2.21 16.56
C GLY A 116 -16.09 -1.26 17.39
N GLY A 117 -16.75 -1.79 18.43
CA GLY A 117 -17.64 -0.99 19.27
C GLY A 117 -18.80 -0.36 18.48
N ARG A 118 -18.81 0.98 18.41
CA ARG A 118 -19.85 1.77 17.72
C ARG A 118 -19.59 1.99 16.22
N PHE A 119 -18.41 1.66 15.73
CA PHE A 119 -17.99 1.95 14.36
C PHE A 119 -17.69 0.66 13.60
N TYR A 120 -17.83 0.71 12.28
CA TYR A 120 -17.23 -0.28 11.39
C TYR A 120 -15.87 0.23 10.94
N HIS A 121 -15.01 -0.70 10.57
CA HIS A 121 -13.65 -0.45 10.16
C HIS A 121 -13.39 -1.21 8.88
N VAL A 122 -12.87 -0.52 7.87
CA VAL A 122 -12.21 -1.19 6.75
C VAL A 122 -10.76 -1.42 7.14
N ILE A 123 -10.28 -2.65 6.96
CA ILE A 123 -8.88 -3.06 7.12
C ILE A 123 -8.46 -3.84 5.88
N SER A 124 -7.16 -3.93 5.60
CA SER A 124 -6.67 -4.80 4.54
C SER A 124 -6.76 -6.26 5.00
N GLN A 125 -7.39 -7.14 4.21
CA GLN A 125 -7.16 -8.57 4.37
C GLN A 125 -5.72 -8.84 3.95
N GLY A 126 -5.01 -9.72 4.65
CA GLY A 126 -3.66 -10.17 4.28
C GLY A 126 -3.66 -10.97 2.97
N GLN A 127 -4.12 -10.38 1.87
CA GLN A 127 -4.01 -10.92 0.53
C GLN A 127 -2.58 -10.73 0.04
N GLY A 128 -2.07 -11.71 -0.72
CA GLY A 128 -0.68 -11.74 -1.16
C GLY A 128 -0.22 -10.45 -1.83
N LYS A 129 1.05 -10.09 -1.65
CA LYS A 129 1.66 -8.82 -2.04
C LYS A 129 1.31 -8.38 -3.48
N ALA A 130 1.28 -9.32 -4.42
CA ALA A 130 0.93 -9.07 -5.82
C ALA A 130 -0.49 -8.53 -6.04
N LYS A 131 -1.49 -9.10 -5.37
CA LYS A 131 -2.88 -8.70 -5.57
C LYS A 131 -3.12 -7.30 -5.00
N ALA A 132 -2.51 -6.99 -3.85
CA ALA A 132 -2.54 -5.65 -3.27
C ALA A 132 -1.89 -4.62 -4.22
N MET A 133 -0.72 -4.96 -4.77
CA MET A 133 -0.03 -4.12 -5.75
C MET A 133 -0.90 -3.82 -6.98
N MET A 134 -1.43 -4.86 -7.64
CA MET A 134 -2.25 -4.71 -8.85
C MET A 134 -3.50 -3.87 -8.59
N HIS A 135 -4.16 -4.09 -7.43
CA HIS A 135 -5.34 -3.32 -7.05
C HIS A 135 -4.99 -1.85 -6.81
N LEU A 136 -3.93 -1.55 -6.05
CA LEU A 136 -3.52 -0.17 -5.80
C LEU A 136 -3.16 0.56 -7.10
N THR A 137 -2.47 -0.11 -8.00
CA THR A 137 -2.17 0.43 -9.33
C THR A 137 -3.45 0.79 -10.07
N HIS A 138 -4.43 -0.12 -10.14
CA HIS A 138 -5.71 0.16 -10.79
C HIS A 138 -6.43 1.38 -10.20
N LEU A 139 -6.45 1.48 -8.87
CA LEU A 139 -7.07 2.60 -8.15
C LEU A 139 -6.39 3.95 -8.44
N TYR A 140 -5.06 3.97 -8.50
CA TYR A 140 -4.31 5.16 -8.90
C TYR A 140 -4.60 5.53 -10.36
N GLU A 141 -4.66 4.54 -11.24
CA GLU A 141 -4.96 4.76 -12.66
C GLU A 141 -6.37 5.34 -12.88
N GLU A 142 -7.37 4.84 -12.17
CA GLU A 142 -8.74 5.40 -12.20
C GLU A 142 -8.75 6.83 -11.65
N TYR A 143 -8.07 7.07 -10.51
CA TYR A 143 -8.10 8.38 -9.86
C TYR A 143 -7.41 9.48 -10.67
N PHE A 144 -6.28 9.16 -11.30
CA PHE A 144 -5.51 10.11 -12.11
C PHE A 144 -5.84 10.05 -13.60
N GLU A 145 -6.77 9.17 -14.01
CA GLU A 145 -7.17 8.93 -15.40
C GLU A 145 -5.97 8.67 -16.34
N LYS A 146 -4.96 7.94 -15.86
CA LYS A 146 -3.72 7.65 -16.61
C LYS A 146 -3.11 6.33 -16.20
N LYS A 147 -2.27 5.75 -17.06
CA LYS A 147 -1.53 4.51 -16.79
C LYS A 147 -0.23 4.79 -16.04
N PHE A 148 0.17 3.84 -15.18
CA PHE A 148 1.43 3.89 -14.45
C PHE A 148 2.29 2.66 -14.76
N THR A 149 3.61 2.82 -14.72
CA THR A 149 4.55 1.70 -14.74
C THR A 149 4.82 1.26 -13.30
N THR A 150 4.66 -0.02 -13.03
CA THR A 150 4.86 -0.61 -11.70
C THR A 150 6.27 -1.16 -11.56
N ILE A 151 6.94 -0.76 -10.48
CA ILE A 151 8.26 -1.29 -10.11
C ILE A 151 8.10 -1.98 -8.76
N ALA A 152 8.47 -3.27 -8.68
CA ALA A 152 8.42 -4.04 -7.44
C ALA A 152 9.83 -4.46 -7.01
N LEU A 153 10.18 -4.23 -5.74
CA LEU A 153 11.41 -4.70 -5.11
C LEU A 153 11.09 -5.67 -3.97
N ASP A 154 11.78 -6.79 -3.93
CA ASP A 154 11.61 -7.84 -2.90
C ASP A 154 12.88 -8.70 -2.86
N ASP A 155 13.21 -9.31 -1.72
CA ASP A 155 14.29 -10.30 -1.56
C ASP A 155 13.76 -11.75 -1.55
N SER A 156 12.45 -11.88 -1.79
CA SER A 156 11.55 -12.89 -1.24
C SER A 156 12.09 -14.32 -1.10
N GLU A 157 12.14 -14.75 0.16
CA GLU A 157 12.35 -16.12 0.65
C GLU A 157 11.10 -17.03 0.51
N ASN A 158 9.90 -16.46 0.29
CA ASN A 158 8.61 -17.17 0.42
C ASN A 158 7.60 -17.00 -0.74
N ASP A 159 7.56 -15.85 -1.45
CA ASP A 159 6.57 -15.59 -2.51
C ASP A 159 7.06 -14.52 -3.51
N PHE A 160 7.27 -14.93 -4.77
CA PHE A 160 7.75 -14.08 -5.87
C PHE A 160 6.65 -13.32 -6.62
N SER A 161 5.38 -13.52 -6.25
CA SER A 161 4.22 -13.08 -7.03
C SER A 161 4.23 -11.58 -7.31
N MET A 162 4.71 -10.75 -6.37
CA MET A 162 4.77 -9.30 -6.56
C MET A 162 5.77 -8.90 -7.64
N LEU A 163 6.95 -9.52 -7.65
CA LEU A 163 7.98 -9.28 -8.66
C LEU A 163 7.51 -9.69 -10.06
N GLN A 164 6.79 -10.81 -10.15
CA GLN A 164 6.28 -11.34 -11.42
C GLN A 164 5.11 -10.54 -11.99
N ALA A 165 4.31 -9.92 -11.12
CA ALA A 165 3.14 -9.15 -11.52
C ALA A 165 3.47 -7.69 -11.90
N ALA A 166 4.67 -7.20 -11.55
CA ALA A 166 5.09 -5.84 -11.85
C ALA A 166 5.62 -5.72 -13.29
N ASP A 167 5.54 -4.52 -13.86
CA ASP A 167 6.16 -4.22 -15.16
C ASP A 167 7.69 -4.35 -15.07
N VAL A 168 8.25 -3.97 -13.92
CA VAL A 168 9.68 -4.10 -13.59
C VAL A 168 9.82 -4.75 -12.22
N GLY A 169 10.20 -6.03 -12.19
CA GLY A 169 10.56 -6.74 -10.96
C GLY A 169 12.06 -6.64 -10.66
N VAL A 170 12.41 -6.33 -9.42
CA VAL A 170 13.79 -6.29 -8.91
C VAL A 170 13.92 -7.25 -7.73
N LEU A 171 14.75 -8.28 -7.90
CA LEU A 171 15.10 -9.21 -6.83
C LEU A 171 16.35 -8.71 -6.09
N ILE A 172 16.21 -8.51 -4.79
CA ILE A 172 17.30 -8.14 -3.89
C ILE A 172 18.01 -9.42 -3.41
N PRO A 173 19.34 -9.51 -3.47
CA PRO A 173 20.07 -10.65 -2.92
C PRO A 173 20.00 -10.66 -1.40
N TRP A 174 20.12 -11.84 -0.81
CA TRP A 174 20.32 -11.99 0.63
C TRP A 174 21.72 -11.52 1.05
N PRO A 175 21.99 -11.38 2.36
CA PRO A 175 23.29 -10.90 2.84
C PRO A 175 24.51 -11.73 2.40
N ASN A 176 24.29 -13.01 2.05
CA ASN A 176 25.32 -13.90 1.53
C ASN A 176 25.59 -13.70 0.02
N GLY A 177 24.84 -12.81 -0.65
CA GLY A 177 24.94 -12.53 -2.09
C GLY A 177 24.19 -13.53 -2.96
N GLU A 178 23.54 -14.53 -2.38
CA GLU A 178 22.66 -15.44 -3.10
C GLU A 178 21.30 -14.79 -3.33
N PHE A 179 20.59 -15.31 -4.32
CA PHE A 179 19.23 -14.90 -4.63
C PHE A 179 18.32 -16.07 -4.36
N ALA A 180 17.09 -15.76 -3.98
CA ALA A 180 16.02 -16.72 -4.02
C ALA A 180 15.86 -17.30 -5.45
N ASP A 181 15.63 -18.62 -5.53
CA ASP A 181 15.58 -19.33 -6.82
C ASP A 181 14.28 -18.99 -7.55
N ILE A 182 14.40 -18.13 -8.56
CA ILE A 182 13.29 -17.66 -9.37
C ILE A 182 13.48 -18.08 -10.83
N ASN A 183 12.48 -18.80 -11.35
CA ASN A 183 12.53 -19.34 -12.70
C ASN A 183 11.91 -18.37 -13.73
N THR A 184 12.38 -17.12 -13.74
CA THR A 184 11.90 -16.11 -14.69
C THR A 184 13.05 -15.25 -15.21
N GLU A 185 13.11 -15.06 -16.53
CA GLU A 185 14.18 -14.29 -17.20
C GLU A 185 13.99 -12.77 -17.11
N ASN A 186 12.80 -12.28 -16.75
CA ASN A 186 12.43 -10.86 -16.81
C ASN A 186 12.57 -10.11 -15.47
N ILE A 187 13.41 -10.59 -14.55
CA ILE A 187 13.63 -9.95 -13.25
C ILE A 187 15.04 -9.42 -13.15
N ILE A 188 15.15 -8.14 -12.79
CA ILE A 188 16.42 -7.46 -12.54
C ILE A 188 16.98 -7.99 -11.23
N LYS A 189 18.25 -8.39 -11.21
CA LYS A 189 18.94 -8.81 -9.99
C LYS A 189 19.76 -7.64 -9.47
N ALA A 190 19.46 -7.16 -8.26
CA ALA A 190 20.20 -6.07 -7.65
C ALA A 190 21.61 -6.48 -7.24
N THR A 191 22.55 -5.53 -7.26
CA THR A 191 23.97 -5.79 -6.98
C THR A 191 24.27 -5.95 -5.49
N TYR A 192 23.46 -5.34 -4.61
CA TYR A 192 23.68 -5.31 -3.17
C TYR A 192 22.42 -5.77 -2.41
N PRO A 193 22.56 -6.32 -1.20
CA PRO A 193 21.41 -6.70 -0.37
C PRO A 193 20.75 -5.47 0.28
N GLY A 194 19.53 -5.67 0.78
CA GLY A 194 18.81 -4.69 1.60
C GLY A 194 18.68 -3.30 0.99
N SER A 195 18.66 -2.29 1.87
CA SER A 195 18.37 -0.89 1.53
C SER A 195 19.36 -0.32 0.51
N LYS A 196 20.63 -0.72 0.56
CA LYS A 196 21.64 -0.36 -0.44
C LYS A 196 21.32 -0.91 -1.83
N GLY A 197 20.85 -2.16 -1.90
CA GLY A 197 20.37 -2.79 -3.13
C GLY A 197 19.23 -2.02 -3.76
N CYS A 198 18.22 -1.73 -2.94
CA CYS A 198 17.08 -0.93 -3.33
C CYS A 198 17.49 0.43 -3.88
N ASN A 199 18.37 1.14 -3.18
CA ASN A 199 18.86 2.45 -3.63
C ASN A 199 19.44 2.38 -5.03
N LYS A 200 20.39 1.46 -5.22
CA LYS A 200 21.16 1.37 -6.46
C LYS A 200 20.27 0.99 -7.63
N ALA A 201 19.41 -0.01 -7.44
CA ALA A 201 18.49 -0.46 -8.47
C ALA A 201 17.48 0.62 -8.86
N LEU A 202 16.91 1.32 -7.86
CA LEU A 202 15.95 2.39 -8.12
C LEU A 202 16.57 3.55 -8.89
N LEU A 203 17.76 4.02 -8.49
CA LEU A 203 18.45 5.09 -9.20
C LEU A 203 18.77 4.69 -10.65
N GLU A 204 19.20 3.45 -10.89
CA GLU A 204 19.47 2.96 -12.24
C GLU A 204 18.20 2.91 -13.12
N ILE A 205 17.07 2.51 -12.55
CA ILE A 205 15.78 2.49 -13.27
C ILE A 205 15.29 3.91 -13.55
N LEU A 206 15.39 4.80 -12.55
CA LEU A 206 14.94 6.18 -12.64
C LEU A 206 15.79 7.01 -13.61
N ASP A 207 17.11 6.79 -13.65
CA ASP A 207 18.02 7.46 -14.59
C ASP A 207 17.85 7.00 -16.04
N ALA A 208 17.34 5.78 -16.25
CA ALA A 208 17.10 5.21 -17.58
C ALA A 208 15.75 5.57 -18.20
N SER A 209 14.86 6.23 -17.43
CA SER A 209 13.46 6.55 -17.77
C SER A 209 13.27 7.97 -18.31
#